data_AF-A0A1S3I4W2-F1
#
_entry.id   AF-A0A1S3I4W2-F1
#
_cell.length_a   1.000
_cell.length_b   1.000
_cell.length_c   1.000
_cell.angle_alpha   90.00
_cell.angle_beta   90.00
_cell.angle_gamma   90.00
#
_symmetry.space_group_name_H-M   'P 1'
#
loop_
_entity.id
_entity.type
_entity.pdbx_description
1 polymer ?
#
loop_
_entity_poly.entity_id
_entity_poly.type
_entity_poly.pdbx_seq_one_letter_code
_entity_poly.pdbx_strand_id
1 'polypeptide(L)'
;MTALPKLTPRQTPISAPAFSRNIPLTTGGTPKMTALHVTYPPLERAYTTDFAKMPERINQLAPAEGRRRINMNTETAEANYLNEQRKLLMQRREHYRYYKAWSRPYYGTPQEKEEYRKETRSMLKQQMDHKWSAEKQEFLEKVKESQAAAAYDQKCNNEDVENFRNRFLYLTKFRDENKRLMEKFWLERERSKIFEDTYDREQLRYNPINWSCTLK
;
A
#
# COMPACT_ATOMS: atom_id res chain seq x y z
N MET A 1 -1.94 -61.71 18.63
CA MET A 1 -2.57 -60.39 18.88
C MET A 1 -1.74 -59.76 19.99
N THR A 2 -0.97 -58.69 19.83
CA THR A 2 -1.23 -57.36 19.24
C THR A 2 0.12 -56.78 18.77
N ALA A 3 0.20 -56.28 17.54
CA ALA A 3 1.39 -55.61 17.00
C ALA A 3 1.14 -54.09 16.99
N LEU A 4 2.11 -53.32 17.48
CA LEU A 4 2.09 -51.85 17.56
C LEU A 4 2.04 -51.19 16.16
N PRO A 5 1.41 -50.01 16.02
CA PRO A 5 1.33 -49.32 14.74
C PRO A 5 2.67 -48.67 14.36
N LYS A 6 3.02 -48.82 13.09
CA LYS A 6 4.24 -48.30 12.45
C LYS A 6 4.05 -46.80 12.17
N LEU A 7 4.83 -45.94 12.83
CA LEU A 7 4.87 -44.50 12.54
C LEU A 7 5.58 -44.28 11.21
N THR A 8 4.87 -43.79 10.20
CA THR A 8 5.45 -43.24 8.98
C THR A 8 5.74 -41.76 9.17
N PRO A 9 6.88 -41.22 8.68
CA PRO A 9 7.14 -39.80 8.74
C PRO A 9 6.24 -39.05 7.76
N ARG A 10 5.50 -38.08 8.28
CA ARG A 10 4.67 -37.12 7.53
C ARG A 10 5.59 -36.18 6.76
N GLN A 11 5.78 -36.42 5.46
CA GLN A 11 6.43 -35.45 4.58
C GLN A 11 5.53 -34.23 4.45
N THR A 12 5.98 -33.11 5.01
CA THR A 12 5.37 -31.80 4.75
C THR A 12 5.79 -31.32 3.36
N PRO A 13 4.86 -31.03 2.43
CA PRO A 13 5.22 -30.34 1.20
C PRO A 13 5.50 -28.87 1.54
N ILE A 14 6.77 -28.47 1.47
CA ILE A 14 7.16 -27.06 1.47
C ILE A 14 6.80 -26.53 0.08
N SER A 15 5.60 -25.97 -0.04
CA SER A 15 5.25 -25.11 -1.17
C SER A 15 6.03 -23.81 -1.03
N ALA A 16 7.11 -23.69 -1.79
CA ALA A 16 7.77 -22.40 -1.99
C ALA A 16 6.91 -21.57 -2.95
N PRO A 17 6.50 -20.34 -2.61
CA PRO A 17 5.89 -19.47 -3.60
C PRO A 17 6.95 -19.13 -4.66
N ALA A 18 6.71 -19.56 -5.90
CA ALA A 18 7.44 -19.09 -7.05
C ALA A 18 7.17 -17.59 -7.22
N PHE A 19 8.06 -16.76 -6.69
CA PHE A 19 8.14 -15.36 -7.05
C PHE A 19 8.62 -15.27 -8.50
N SER A 20 7.66 -15.33 -9.43
CA SER A 20 7.84 -14.81 -10.78
C SER A 20 7.97 -13.30 -10.69
N ARG A 21 9.22 -12.80 -10.62
CA ARG A 21 9.51 -11.40 -10.93
C ARG A 21 9.84 -11.32 -12.41
N ASN A 22 8.82 -11.03 -13.21
CA ASN A 22 9.02 -10.35 -14.48
C ASN A 22 9.65 -8.99 -14.20
N ILE A 23 10.96 -8.87 -14.40
CA ILE A 23 11.67 -7.59 -14.37
C ILE A 23 11.74 -7.08 -15.82
N PRO A 24 11.11 -5.94 -16.16
CA PRO A 24 11.40 -5.30 -17.44
C PRO A 24 12.84 -4.78 -17.41
N LEU A 25 13.65 -5.16 -18.40
CA LEU A 25 14.91 -4.52 -18.71
C LEU A 25 14.63 -3.06 -19.07
N THR A 26 14.71 -2.17 -18.10
CA THR A 26 14.81 -0.73 -18.33
C THR A 26 16.26 -0.32 -18.06
N THR A 27 16.90 0.07 -19.15
CA THR A 27 18.19 0.73 -19.22
C THR A 27 18.11 2.11 -18.57
N GLY A 28 19.00 2.36 -17.60
CA GLY A 28 19.40 3.71 -17.20
C GLY A 28 18.85 4.19 -15.86
N GLY A 29 19.73 4.22 -14.86
CA GLY A 29 19.47 4.80 -13.54
C GLY A 29 19.34 3.72 -12.47
N THR A 30 20.46 3.31 -11.88
CA THR A 30 20.45 2.44 -10.71
C THR A 30 19.71 3.12 -9.57
N PRO A 31 18.56 2.60 -9.09
CA PRO A 31 18.06 3.01 -7.79
C PRO A 31 19.10 2.54 -6.78
N LYS A 32 19.67 3.48 -6.03
CA LYS A 32 20.47 3.17 -4.84
C LYS A 32 19.52 2.47 -3.86
N MET A 33 19.36 1.16 -4.01
CA MET A 33 18.90 0.33 -2.91
C MET A 33 19.95 0.52 -1.83
N THR A 34 19.62 1.33 -0.83
CA THR A 34 20.34 1.34 0.45
C THR A 34 20.25 -0.08 0.98
N ALA A 35 21.29 -0.86 0.71
CA ALA A 35 21.43 -2.18 1.28
C ALA A 35 21.33 -2.04 2.80
N LEU A 36 20.25 -2.55 3.39
CA LEU A 36 20.10 -2.70 4.84
C LEU A 36 21.23 -3.54 5.44
N HIS A 37 21.94 -4.29 4.60
CA HIS A 37 23.22 -4.89 4.93
C HIS A 37 24.35 -3.89 4.71
N VAL A 38 24.89 -3.39 5.81
CA VAL A 38 26.22 -2.77 5.85
C VAL A 38 27.18 -3.76 5.20
N THR A 39 27.62 -3.47 3.97
CA THR A 39 28.66 -4.26 3.31
C THR A 39 29.93 -4.14 4.14
N TYR A 40 30.34 -5.23 4.77
CA TYR A 40 31.59 -5.27 5.50
C TYR A 40 32.75 -5.49 4.51
N PRO A 41 33.81 -4.67 4.55
CA PRO A 41 34.02 -3.53 5.42
C PRO A 41 33.31 -2.26 4.92
N PRO A 42 32.76 -1.42 5.83
CA PRO A 42 31.95 -0.27 5.44
C PRO A 42 32.72 0.67 4.51
N LEU A 43 32.06 1.05 3.40
CA LEU A 43 32.60 1.96 2.39
C LEU A 43 33.11 3.28 2.98
N GLU A 44 32.55 3.69 4.12
CA GLU A 44 32.84 4.95 4.78
C GLU A 44 34.09 4.98 5.67
N ARG A 45 34.78 3.84 5.84
CA ARG A 45 35.90 3.75 6.81
C ARG A 45 37.30 3.93 6.19
N ALA A 46 37.40 4.34 4.94
CA ALA A 46 38.67 4.44 4.21
C ALA A 46 39.15 5.88 3.93
N TYR A 47 38.51 6.92 4.50
CA TYR A 47 38.71 8.30 4.04
C TYR A 47 39.93 9.03 4.60
N THR A 48 40.79 8.37 5.38
CA THR A 48 41.94 9.06 6.00
C THR A 48 43.28 8.64 5.42
N THR A 49 43.32 8.00 4.25
CA THR A 49 44.59 7.77 3.55
C THR A 49 44.66 8.56 2.26
N ASP A 50 45.88 9.01 1.98
CA ASP A 50 46.42 9.93 0.96
C ASP A 50 46.05 9.66 -0.51
N PHE A 51 45.00 8.89 -0.76
CA PHE A 51 44.41 8.59 -2.06
C PHE A 51 43.56 9.75 -2.61
N ALA A 52 43.74 10.96 -2.08
CA ALA A 52 42.88 12.13 -2.26
C ALA A 52 42.71 12.60 -3.71
N LYS A 53 43.46 12.04 -4.66
CA LYS A 53 43.30 12.34 -6.08
C LYS A 53 43.46 11.07 -6.91
N MET A 54 42.39 10.29 -7.01
CA MET A 54 42.33 9.21 -8.00
C MET A 54 42.30 9.84 -9.39
N PRO A 55 43.24 9.52 -10.29
CA PRO A 55 43.20 10.04 -11.65
C PRO A 55 41.89 9.64 -12.33
N GLU A 56 41.38 10.52 -13.18
CA GLU A 56 40.18 10.26 -13.97
C GLU A 56 40.47 9.14 -14.99
N ARG A 57 39.42 8.39 -15.35
CA ARG A 57 39.56 7.34 -16.38
C ARG A 57 39.61 8.03 -17.74
N ILE A 58 40.72 7.86 -18.45
CA ILE A 58 40.90 8.45 -19.78
C ILE A 58 40.37 7.47 -20.84
N ASN A 59 39.60 7.96 -21.79
CA ASN A 59 39.18 7.16 -22.93
C ASN A 59 40.31 7.10 -23.97
N GLN A 60 40.88 5.92 -24.16
CA GLN A 60 42.02 5.68 -25.07
C GLN A 60 41.66 5.91 -26.54
N LEU A 61 40.38 5.81 -26.90
CA LEU A 61 39.89 5.98 -28.28
C LEU A 61 39.30 7.37 -28.53
N ALA A 62 39.33 8.26 -27.53
CA ALA A 62 38.82 9.62 -27.71
C ALA A 62 39.75 10.41 -28.65
N PRO A 63 39.20 11.17 -29.62
CA PRO A 63 40.01 12.01 -30.48
C PRO A 63 40.71 13.10 -29.67
N ALA A 64 41.98 13.37 -29.97
CA ALA A 64 42.75 14.41 -29.29
C ALA A 64 42.10 15.80 -29.53
N GLU A 65 41.84 16.53 -28.46
CA GLU A 65 41.25 17.87 -28.56
C GLU A 65 42.27 18.86 -29.17
N GLY A 66 41.98 19.37 -30.37
CA GLY A 66 42.43 20.68 -30.82
C GLY A 66 43.89 20.88 -31.28
N ARG A 67 44.72 19.85 -31.50
CA ARG A 67 46.07 20.07 -32.07
C ARG A 67 46.12 19.80 -33.57
N ARG A 68 46.62 20.78 -34.33
CA ARG A 68 46.78 20.73 -35.80
C ARG A 68 47.63 19.52 -36.17
N ARG A 69 47.08 18.67 -37.04
CA ARG A 69 47.62 17.37 -37.44
C ARG A 69 48.95 17.53 -38.18
N ILE A 70 50.04 17.11 -37.57
CA ILE A 70 51.26 16.73 -38.27
C ILE A 70 51.75 15.47 -37.55
N ASN A 71 51.48 14.31 -38.16
CA ASN A 71 51.82 12.95 -37.71
C ASN A 71 50.92 12.41 -36.56
N MET A 72 49.83 11.73 -36.93
CA MET A 72 49.03 10.94 -35.98
C MET A 72 49.64 9.55 -35.81
N ASN A 73 50.47 9.38 -34.78
CA ASN A 73 50.77 8.04 -34.28
C ASN A 73 49.57 7.61 -33.43
N THR A 74 48.98 6.44 -33.71
CA THR A 74 47.85 5.85 -32.94
C THR A 74 48.28 5.25 -31.60
N GLU A 75 49.40 5.72 -31.05
CA GLU A 75 50.01 5.18 -29.85
C GLU A 75 49.18 5.60 -28.62
N THR A 76 48.43 4.66 -28.05
CA THR A 76 47.61 4.85 -26.84
C THR A 76 48.39 4.64 -25.54
N ALA A 77 49.72 4.57 -25.62
CA ALA A 77 50.59 4.18 -24.51
C ALA A 77 50.40 5.04 -23.25
N GLU A 78 50.30 6.36 -23.40
CA GLU A 78 50.11 7.29 -22.26
C GLU A 78 48.73 7.14 -21.60
N ALA A 79 47.66 7.02 -22.40
CA ALA A 79 46.31 6.79 -21.89
C ALA A 79 46.16 5.40 -21.23
N ASN A 80 46.85 4.39 -21.76
CA ASN A 80 46.94 3.05 -21.17
C ASN A 80 47.66 3.10 -19.81
N TYR A 81 48.81 3.79 -19.75
CA TYR A 81 49.59 3.97 -18.54
C TYR A 81 48.80 4.66 -17.42
N LEU A 82 48.09 5.75 -17.73
CA LEU A 82 47.29 6.47 -16.74
C LEU A 82 46.11 5.63 -16.22
N ASN A 83 45.45 4.87 -17.10
CA ASN A 83 44.39 3.94 -16.70
C ASN A 83 44.91 2.77 -15.85
N GLU A 84 46.10 2.26 -16.16
CA GLU A 84 46.77 1.22 -15.38
C GLU A 84 47.17 1.74 -13.99
N GLN A 85 47.76 2.93 -13.92
CA GLN A 85 48.10 3.60 -12.66
C GLN A 85 46.86 3.81 -11.80
N ARG A 86 45.75 4.25 -12.39
CA ARG A 86 44.44 4.36 -11.71
C ARG A 86 43.97 3.02 -11.15
N LYS A 87 44.02 1.95 -11.96
CA LYS A 87 43.62 0.60 -11.55
C LYS A 87 44.43 0.14 -10.34
N LEU A 88 45.76 0.32 -10.37
CA LEU A 88 46.65 -0.07 -9.27
C LEU A 88 46.35 0.73 -8.00
N LEU A 89 46.12 2.05 -8.12
CA LEU A 89 45.74 2.90 -6.98
C LEU A 89 44.40 2.47 -6.37
N MET A 90 43.41 2.15 -7.21
CA MET A 90 42.12 1.62 -6.73
C MET A 90 42.30 0.27 -6.03
N GLN A 91 43.05 -0.67 -6.61
CA GLN A 91 43.33 -1.96 -5.99
C GLN A 91 44.03 -1.80 -4.63
N ARG A 92 45.04 -0.93 -4.56
CA ARG A 92 45.75 -0.63 -3.31
C ARG A 92 44.82 -0.03 -2.25
N ARG A 93 43.94 0.90 -2.64
CA ARG A 93 42.96 1.50 -1.73
C ARG A 93 41.99 0.45 -1.20
N GLU A 94 41.48 -0.42 -2.07
CA GLU A 94 40.58 -1.50 -1.67
C GLU A 94 41.28 -2.47 -0.71
N HIS A 95 42.48 -2.94 -1.05
CA HIS A 95 43.29 -3.78 -0.16
C HIS A 95 43.50 -3.12 1.21
N TYR A 96 43.81 -1.83 1.22
CA TYR A 96 43.98 -1.08 2.45
C TYR A 96 42.68 -0.98 3.26
N ARG A 97 41.52 -0.79 2.61
CA ARG A 97 40.21 -0.80 3.27
C ARG A 97 39.92 -2.14 3.95
N TYR A 98 40.12 -3.24 3.22
CA TYR A 98 39.93 -4.59 3.76
C TYR A 98 40.90 -4.89 4.90
N TYR A 99 42.18 -4.57 4.71
CA TYR A 99 43.21 -4.74 5.73
C TYR A 99 42.88 -3.98 7.01
N LYS A 100 42.60 -2.66 6.92
CA LYS A 100 42.27 -1.84 8.09
C LYS A 100 41.03 -2.33 8.83
N ALA A 101 40.02 -2.78 8.11
CA ALA A 101 38.80 -3.26 8.75
C ALA A 101 39.04 -4.55 9.55
N TRP A 102 39.82 -5.48 9.00
CA TRP A 102 40.13 -6.75 9.67
C TRP A 102 41.22 -6.65 10.74
N SER A 103 42.18 -5.74 10.58
CA SER A 103 43.34 -5.65 11.48
C SER A 103 43.03 -4.90 12.78
N ARG A 104 42.23 -3.82 12.72
CA ARG A 104 41.91 -2.97 13.89
C ARG A 104 41.38 -3.74 15.12
N PRO A 105 40.47 -4.72 14.98
CA PRO A 105 39.95 -5.46 16.14
C PRO A 105 41.01 -6.25 16.92
N TYR A 106 41.97 -6.86 16.22
CA TYR A 106 42.89 -7.85 16.81
C TYR A 106 44.32 -7.31 16.95
N TYR A 107 44.81 -6.62 15.94
CA TYR A 107 46.22 -6.23 15.79
C TYR A 107 46.44 -4.71 15.80
N GLY A 108 45.38 -3.91 16.00
CA GLY A 108 45.49 -2.46 16.15
C GLY A 108 46.12 -2.03 17.48
N THR A 109 46.49 -0.76 17.55
CA THR A 109 46.90 -0.09 18.79
C THR A 109 45.76 -0.13 19.83
N PRO A 110 46.06 0.01 21.15
CA PRO A 110 45.01 0.03 22.17
C PRO A 110 43.92 1.08 21.91
N GLN A 111 44.30 2.24 21.34
CA GLN A 111 43.37 3.29 20.95
C GLN A 111 42.45 2.83 19.81
N GLU A 112 42.99 2.28 18.72
CA GLU A 112 42.20 1.80 17.58
C GLU A 112 41.22 0.68 17.97
N LYS A 113 41.63 -0.19 18.90
CA LYS A 113 40.75 -1.22 19.46
C LYS A 113 39.58 -0.61 20.22
N GLU A 114 39.82 0.43 21.01
CA GLU A 114 38.74 1.09 21.74
C GLU A 114 37.80 1.88 20.82
N GLU A 115 38.34 2.56 19.80
CA GLU A 115 37.53 3.19 18.76
C GLU A 115 36.62 2.18 18.06
N TYR A 116 37.16 1.02 17.68
CA TYR A 116 36.37 -0.06 17.08
C TYR A 116 35.25 -0.57 18.00
N ARG A 117 35.54 -0.76 19.29
CA ARG A 117 34.53 -1.15 20.29
C ARG A 117 33.46 -0.07 20.46
N LYS A 118 33.86 1.21 20.53
CA LYS A 118 32.94 2.35 20.63
C LYS A 118 32.01 2.43 19.42
N GLU A 119 32.54 2.30 18.21
CA GLU A 119 31.76 2.27 16.98
C GLU A 119 30.76 1.10 16.97
N THR A 120 31.21 -0.10 17.35
CA THR A 120 30.36 -1.30 17.41
C THR A 120 29.20 -1.09 18.39
N ARG A 121 29.47 -0.54 19.59
CA ARG A 121 28.42 -0.18 20.55
C ARG A 121 27.46 0.86 19.99
N SER A 122 27.96 1.88 19.29
CA SER A 122 27.14 2.93 18.68
C SER A 122 26.21 2.36 17.59
N MET A 123 26.74 1.48 16.73
CA MET A 123 25.96 0.82 15.68
C MET A 123 24.87 -0.07 16.27
N LEU A 124 25.18 -0.84 17.32
CA LEU A 124 24.19 -1.67 18.01
C LEU A 124 23.08 -0.82 18.63
N LYS A 125 23.42 0.30 19.28
CA LYS A 125 22.41 1.24 19.81
C LYS A 125 21.52 1.77 18.70
N GLN A 126 22.10 2.22 17.59
CA GLN A 126 21.35 2.69 16.44
C GLN A 126 20.40 1.61 15.88
N GLN A 127 20.86 0.35 15.78
CA GLN A 127 20.01 -0.76 15.35
C GLN A 127 18.84 -1.01 16.30
N MET A 128 19.07 -0.94 17.62
CA MET A 128 18.01 -1.06 18.63
C MET A 128 17.00 0.08 18.51
N ASP A 129 17.47 1.32 18.37
CA ASP A 129 16.62 2.51 18.24
C ASP A 129 15.77 2.46 16.95
N HIS A 130 16.38 2.02 15.84
CA HIS A 130 15.67 1.85 14.58
C HIS A 130 14.61 0.76 14.68
N LYS A 131 14.94 -0.39 15.28
CA LYS A 131 14.00 -1.49 15.49
C LYS A 131 12.81 -1.04 16.35
N TRP A 132 13.09 -0.39 17.47
CA TRP A 132 12.06 0.16 18.36
C TRP A 132 11.16 1.18 17.64
N SER A 133 11.76 2.08 16.87
CA SER A 133 11.01 3.09 16.12
C SER A 133 10.11 2.47 15.05
N ALA A 134 10.58 1.43 14.37
CA ALA A 134 9.80 0.68 13.38
C ALA A 134 8.62 -0.05 14.04
N GLU A 135 8.84 -0.76 15.14
CA GLU A 135 7.79 -1.45 15.91
C GLU A 135 6.74 -0.45 16.41
N LYS A 136 7.17 0.72 16.90
CA LYS A 136 6.28 1.79 17.33
C LYS A 136 5.43 2.33 16.17
N GLN A 137 6.03 2.55 15.00
CA GLN A 137 5.31 3.01 13.82
C GLN A 137 4.28 1.99 13.36
N GLU A 138 4.66 0.71 13.29
CA GLU A 138 3.75 -0.38 12.93
C GLU A 138 2.56 -0.47 13.90
N PHE A 139 2.81 -0.31 15.19
CA PHE A 139 1.73 -0.28 16.19
C PHE A 139 0.78 0.90 15.98
N LEU A 140 1.31 2.10 15.73
CA LEU A 140 0.49 3.30 15.48
C LEU A 140 -0.34 3.15 14.19
N GLU A 141 0.21 2.55 13.15
CA GLU A 141 -0.49 2.26 11.91
C GLU A 141 -1.66 1.29 12.13
N LYS A 142 -1.43 0.19 12.88
CA LYS A 142 -2.48 -0.76 13.25
C LYS A 142 -3.61 -0.14 14.07
N VAL A 143 -3.26 0.75 15.02
CA VAL A 143 -4.26 1.49 15.80
C VAL A 143 -5.08 2.40 14.90
N LYS A 144 -4.43 3.13 13.98
CA LYS A 144 -5.11 4.01 13.03
C LYS A 144 -6.04 3.24 12.09
N GLU A 145 -5.60 2.09 11.58
CA GLU A 145 -6.40 1.20 10.75
C GLU A 145 -7.64 0.71 11.51
N SER A 146 -7.46 0.26 12.75
CA SER A 146 -8.56 -0.21 13.60
C SER A 146 -9.57 0.90 13.91
N GLN A 147 -9.10 2.12 14.17
CA GLN A 147 -9.97 3.29 14.37
C GLN A 147 -10.75 3.63 13.11
N ALA A 148 -10.12 3.56 11.93
CA ALA A 148 -10.79 3.81 10.66
C ALA A 148 -11.88 2.77 10.39
N ALA A 149 -11.61 1.48 10.67
CA ALA A 149 -12.61 0.42 10.55
C ALA A 149 -13.80 0.65 11.49
N ALA A 150 -13.55 0.97 12.76
CA ALA A 150 -14.63 1.24 13.72
C ALA A 150 -15.46 2.48 13.33
N ALA A 151 -14.82 3.54 12.82
CA ALA A 151 -15.52 4.73 12.33
C ALA A 151 -16.38 4.43 11.09
N TYR A 152 -15.89 3.57 10.20
CA TYR A 152 -16.64 3.10 9.05
C TYR A 152 -17.87 2.30 9.46
N ASP A 153 -17.74 1.36 10.40
CA ASP A 153 -18.87 0.58 10.91
C ASP A 153 -19.94 1.46 11.55
N GLN A 154 -19.53 2.46 12.35
CA GLN A 154 -20.45 3.45 12.91
C GLN A 154 -21.19 4.22 11.82
N LYS A 155 -20.50 4.60 10.75
CA LYS A 155 -21.09 5.30 9.61
C LYS A 155 -22.13 4.42 8.91
N CYS A 156 -21.83 3.15 8.64
CA CYS A 156 -22.78 2.21 8.04
C CYS A 156 -24.02 2.01 8.92
N ASN A 157 -23.85 1.84 10.23
CA ASN A 157 -24.98 1.71 11.16
C ASN A 157 -25.89 2.94 11.13
N ASN A 158 -25.30 4.15 11.10
CA ASN A 158 -26.07 5.38 11.02
C ASN A 158 -26.83 5.49 9.69
N GLU A 159 -26.18 5.11 8.58
CA GLU A 159 -26.81 5.07 7.26
C GLU A 159 -27.99 4.09 7.24
N ASP A 160 -27.86 2.91 7.85
CA ASP A 160 -28.94 1.92 7.94
C ASP A 160 -30.12 2.41 8.76
N VAL A 161 -29.86 3.09 9.89
CA VAL A 161 -30.90 3.71 10.73
C VAL A 161 -31.64 4.80 9.95
N GLU A 162 -30.93 5.66 9.23
CA GLU A 162 -31.54 6.71 8.41
C GLU A 162 -32.32 6.12 7.23
N ASN A 163 -31.79 5.08 6.58
CA ASN A 163 -32.49 4.37 5.50
C ASN A 163 -33.78 3.73 6.00
N PHE A 164 -33.74 3.09 7.18
CA PHE A 164 -34.92 2.53 7.82
C PHE A 164 -35.95 3.61 8.12
N ARG A 165 -35.53 4.73 8.72
CA ARG A 165 -36.38 5.87 9.03
C ARG A 165 -37.04 6.45 7.79
N ASN A 166 -36.25 6.69 6.73
CA ASN A 166 -36.73 7.24 5.47
C ASN A 166 -37.76 6.31 4.82
N ARG A 167 -37.47 5.01 4.78
CA ARG A 167 -38.41 4.00 4.28
C ARG A 167 -39.70 3.97 5.10
N PHE A 168 -39.59 4.01 6.43
CA PHE A 168 -40.73 4.03 7.32
C PHE A 168 -41.62 5.27 7.09
N LEU A 169 -41.01 6.45 7.02
CA LEU A 169 -41.72 7.71 6.74
C LEU A 169 -42.40 7.68 5.38
N TYR A 170 -41.70 7.18 4.35
CA TYR A 170 -42.26 7.00 3.02
C TYR A 170 -43.51 6.13 3.06
N LEU A 171 -43.42 4.90 3.60
CA LEU A 171 -44.55 3.97 3.66
C LEU A 171 -45.71 4.51 4.51
N THR A 172 -45.40 5.20 5.60
CA THR A 172 -46.41 5.84 6.46
C THR A 172 -47.20 6.88 5.69
N LYS A 173 -46.52 7.74 4.91
CA LYS A 173 -47.17 8.74 4.06
C LYS A 173 -48.13 8.10 3.05
N PHE A 174 -47.73 7.02 2.39
CA PHE A 174 -48.61 6.31 1.45
C PHE A 174 -49.80 5.66 2.14
N ARG A 175 -49.59 5.05 3.31
CA ARG A 175 -50.68 4.47 4.10
C ARG A 175 -51.72 5.53 4.46
N ASP A 176 -51.26 6.68 4.95
CA ASP A 176 -52.14 7.75 5.42
C ASP A 176 -52.89 8.40 4.25
N GLU A 177 -52.22 8.61 3.11
CA GLU A 177 -52.86 9.14 1.90
C GLU A 177 -53.88 8.17 1.30
N ASN A 178 -53.57 6.87 1.27
CA ASN A 178 -54.52 5.84 0.83
C ASN A 178 -55.75 5.81 1.74
N LYS A 179 -55.56 5.91 3.05
CA LYS A 179 -56.68 5.99 4.01
C LYS A 179 -57.53 7.23 3.75
N ARG A 180 -56.90 8.39 3.56
CA ARG A 180 -57.60 9.66 3.25
C ARG A 180 -58.42 9.56 1.97
N LEU A 181 -57.88 8.92 0.92
CA LEU A 181 -58.60 8.69 -0.33
C LEU A 181 -59.80 7.76 -0.15
N MET A 182 -59.64 6.66 0.58
CA MET A 182 -60.74 5.74 0.88
C MET A 182 -61.86 6.40 1.67
N GLU A 183 -61.51 7.21 2.69
CA GLU A 183 -62.48 7.99 3.45
C GLU A 183 -63.22 8.98 2.57
N LYS A 184 -62.52 9.66 1.64
CA LYS A 184 -63.14 10.58 0.67
C LYS A 184 -64.13 9.85 -0.24
N PHE A 185 -63.72 8.71 -0.81
CA PHE A 185 -64.59 7.90 -1.67
C PHE A 185 -65.82 7.38 -0.91
N TRP A 186 -65.65 6.99 0.35
CA TRP A 186 -66.76 6.53 1.17
C TRP A 186 -67.77 7.65 1.44
N LEU A 187 -67.28 8.85 1.78
CA LEU A 187 -68.12 10.04 1.94
C LEU A 187 -68.84 10.45 0.66
N GLU A 188 -68.16 10.42 -0.49
CA GLU A 188 -68.78 10.72 -1.78
C GLU A 188 -69.88 9.70 -2.13
N ARG A 189 -69.61 8.41 -1.93
CA ARG A 189 -70.60 7.35 -2.17
C ARG A 189 -71.82 7.50 -1.28
N GLU A 190 -71.63 7.81 0.00
CA GLU A 190 -72.74 8.04 0.93
C GLU A 190 -73.58 9.24 0.48
N ARG A 191 -72.95 10.34 0.06
CA ARG A 191 -73.66 11.52 -0.47
C ARG A 191 -74.43 11.20 -1.75
N SER A 192 -73.81 10.47 -2.70
CA SER A 192 -74.49 10.05 -3.93
C SER A 192 -75.71 9.20 -3.62
N LYS A 193 -75.60 8.26 -2.68
CA LYS A 193 -76.72 7.42 -2.25
C LYS A 193 -77.85 8.25 -1.63
N ILE A 194 -77.53 9.19 -0.73
CA ILE A 194 -78.53 10.08 -0.15
C ILE A 194 -79.22 10.90 -1.25
N PHE A 195 -78.44 11.43 -2.20
CA PHE A 195 -78.98 12.19 -3.32
C PHE A 195 -79.91 11.35 -4.21
N GLU A 196 -79.48 10.13 -4.58
CA GLU A 196 -80.30 9.15 -5.31
C GLU A 196 -81.60 8.83 -4.54
N ASP A 197 -81.51 8.50 -3.25
CA ASP A 197 -82.67 8.21 -2.41
C ASP A 197 -83.64 9.42 -2.35
N THR A 198 -83.12 10.65 -2.29
CA THR A 198 -83.96 11.86 -2.32
C THR A 198 -84.61 12.08 -3.68
N TYR A 199 -83.85 11.88 -4.76
CA TYR A 199 -84.34 12.02 -6.12
C TYR A 199 -85.43 10.99 -6.43
N ASP A 200 -85.22 9.72 -6.07
CA ASP A 200 -86.19 8.65 -6.23
C ASP A 200 -87.48 8.94 -5.45
N ARG A 201 -87.37 9.44 -4.21
CA ARG A 201 -88.53 9.90 -3.44
C ARG A 201 -89.29 11.03 -4.13
N GLU A 202 -88.58 11.99 -4.73
CA GLU A 202 -89.21 13.06 -5.50
C GLU A 202 -89.90 12.53 -6.76
N GLN A 203 -89.27 11.61 -7.51
CA GLN A 203 -89.89 10.98 -8.69
C GLN A 203 -91.17 10.22 -8.32
N LEU A 204 -91.15 9.47 -7.22
CA LEU A 204 -92.33 8.74 -6.71
C LEU A 204 -93.48 9.67 -6.29
N ARG A 205 -93.21 10.94 -5.94
CA ARG A 205 -94.27 11.93 -5.69
C ARG A 205 -95.02 12.31 -6.96
N TYR A 206 -94.32 12.41 -8.09
CA TYR A 206 -94.93 12.81 -9.38
C TYR A 206 -95.53 11.62 -10.14
N ASN A 207 -94.96 10.41 -10.00
CA ASN A 207 -95.47 9.19 -10.60
C ASN A 207 -95.49 8.04 -9.57
N PRO A 208 -96.51 7.96 -8.71
CA PRO A 208 -96.61 6.89 -7.72
C PRO A 208 -96.75 5.55 -8.45
N ILE A 209 -95.92 4.57 -8.09
CA ILE A 209 -95.91 3.27 -8.77
C ILE A 209 -97.29 2.63 -8.62
N ASN A 210 -97.98 2.43 -9.74
CA ASN A 210 -99.29 1.80 -9.75
C ASN A 210 -99.16 0.27 -9.58
N TRP A 211 -99.09 -0.20 -8.34
CA TRP A 211 -98.98 -1.63 -8.01
C TRP A 211 -100.25 -2.44 -8.33
N SER A 212 -101.35 -1.78 -8.72
CA SER A 212 -102.63 -2.47 -9.02
C SER A 212 -102.69 -3.12 -10.42
N CYS A 213 -101.73 -2.82 -11.31
CA CYS A 213 -101.74 -3.34 -12.70
C CYS A 213 -100.59 -4.31 -13.05
N THR A 214 -99.58 -4.46 -12.20
CA THR A 214 -98.38 -5.29 -12.45
C THR A 214 -98.34 -6.62 -11.70
N LEU A 215 -99.22 -6.82 -10.70
CA LEU A 215 -99.47 -8.11 -10.06
C LEU A 215 -100.81 -8.66 -10.56
N LYS A 216 -100.76 -9.51 -11.60
CA LYS A 216 -101.85 -10.42 -11.98
C LYS A 216 -101.45 -11.84 -11.59
#